data_AF-A0A7D5NDK7-F1
#
_entry.id   AF-A0A7D5NDK7-F1
#
_cell.length_a   1.000
_cell.length_b   1.000
_cell.length_c   1.000
_cell.angle_alpha   90.00
_cell.angle_beta   90.00
_cell.angle_gamma   90.00
#
_symmetry.space_group_name_H-M   'P 1'
#
loop_
_entity.id
_entity.type
_entity.pdbx_description
1 polymer ?
#
loop_
_entity_poly.entity_id
_entity_poly.type
_entity_poly.pdbx_seq_one_letter_code
_entity_poly.pdbx_strand_id
1 'polypeptide(L)'
;MNLNIPRSPDPDTVGGAARRLWLKQAGALAGVSMLPLSLARAATPSMLNALPRLALVIGNTKYVQAPLKNPANDAKAIADELQRTGFKVSLQLDAGRGQMVEAIGAFSTELAKSRGVGIFYYAGHGAQLAWRNYLIPVDAVIEKLEDMQTKTIELNSLLVGMTRAKNPMNIIMLDACRDNPFGTRLPIEHKGLSQFDAPPGSLLAYATAPGNTAGDGEGNNGLYTENLLREMKVPEAKIEDVLKRVRLAVRRQSAGQQIPWESTSLEDDFYFLPPQHIRDLSEIELERIFDEELAIWEAIKESTDPVPFEDYLRKYPSGKFSELAQFRLDQVLKARGEKAITIKVAKDNPFSKGSARVDTRFKVGESWSYREIDLFTKLELRTFTNRVSEITDTEVRFNGGVLVTDLFGNFIKRPPGWQYTGAQFFIQEYAVGKRWSTRFRAVTPHGFSSDMEFDFRVVGREQITVPAGTFEAFRVEGNGWGRAPRGTVKLQTVYWISADVKRVLASETKRSHTNGKVLNNERLELTAYTQF
;
A
#
# COMPACT_ATOMS: atom_id res chain seq x y z
N MET A 1 -86.98 -11.50 -9.03
CA MET A 1 -86.06 -11.31 -10.17
C MET A 1 -84.67 -11.25 -9.57
N ASN A 2 -83.84 -12.30 -9.56
CA ASN A 2 -83.63 -13.42 -10.51
C ASN A 2 -83.19 -12.99 -11.91
N LEU A 3 -81.88 -13.16 -12.16
CA LEU A 3 -81.09 -13.30 -13.40
C LEU A 3 -79.63 -13.02 -12.99
N ASN A 4 -78.81 -13.96 -12.53
CA ASN A 4 -78.29 -15.21 -13.12
C ASN A 4 -77.11 -14.99 -14.11
N ILE A 5 -76.10 -15.87 -14.06
CA ILE A 5 -74.72 -15.67 -14.57
C ILE A 5 -74.40 -16.65 -15.74
N PRO A 6 -73.37 -16.37 -16.58
CA PRO A 6 -72.06 -17.05 -16.42
C PRO A 6 -70.87 -16.08 -16.61
N ARG A 7 -69.76 -16.13 -15.84
CA ARG A 7 -68.71 -17.17 -15.65
C ARG A 7 -67.80 -17.44 -16.86
N SER A 8 -66.66 -16.73 -16.88
CA SER A 8 -65.25 -17.19 -17.06
C SER A 8 -64.92 -18.28 -18.10
N PRO A 9 -63.78 -18.12 -18.79
CA PRO A 9 -62.57 -18.83 -18.32
C PRO A 9 -61.39 -17.92 -17.90
N ASP A 10 -60.41 -18.57 -17.29
CA ASP A 10 -59.15 -18.13 -16.67
C ASP A 10 -58.13 -19.28 -16.93
N PRO A 11 -56.79 -19.16 -16.78
CA PRO A 11 -55.89 -18.00 -16.61
C PRO A 11 -54.82 -17.93 -17.74
N ASP A 12 -53.66 -17.34 -17.44
CA ASP A 12 -52.33 -17.52 -18.08
C ASP A 12 -52.12 -17.08 -19.55
N THR A 13 -51.55 -15.88 -19.71
CA THR A 13 -50.42 -15.68 -20.65
C THR A 13 -49.62 -14.41 -20.33
N VAL A 14 -48.30 -14.56 -20.12
CA VAL A 14 -47.25 -13.50 -20.05
C VAL A 14 -47.44 -12.40 -18.99
N GLY A 15 -46.50 -12.12 -18.08
CA GLY A 15 -45.20 -12.73 -17.81
C GLY A 15 -44.44 -11.93 -16.73
N GLY A 16 -43.88 -12.60 -15.73
CA GLY A 16 -43.47 -11.99 -14.45
C GLY A 16 -42.27 -11.02 -14.43
N ALA A 17 -41.79 -10.53 -15.58
CA ALA A 17 -40.58 -9.71 -15.66
C ALA A 17 -40.74 -8.29 -15.07
N ALA A 18 -41.87 -7.62 -15.32
CA ALA A 18 -42.04 -6.19 -15.04
C ALA A 18 -42.13 -5.81 -13.55
N ARG A 19 -42.40 -6.77 -12.64
CA ARG A 19 -42.62 -6.49 -11.20
C ARG A 19 -41.36 -6.54 -10.32
N ARG A 20 -40.19 -6.92 -10.84
CA ARG A 20 -38.94 -7.03 -10.02
C ARG A 20 -38.10 -5.75 -9.93
N LEU A 21 -38.42 -4.70 -10.69
CA LEU A 21 -37.59 -3.47 -10.75
C LEU A 21 -37.88 -2.45 -9.62
N TRP A 22 -38.98 -2.60 -8.87
CA TRP A 22 -39.53 -1.57 -7.98
C TRP A 22 -39.34 -1.80 -6.45
N LEU A 23 -38.47 -2.73 -6.04
CA LEU A 23 -38.28 -3.11 -4.62
C LEU A 23 -36.83 -2.98 -4.08
N LYS A 24 -36.05 -2.02 -4.61
CA LYS A 24 -34.74 -1.61 -4.03
C LYS A 24 -34.81 -0.29 -3.20
N GLN A 25 -36.00 0.14 -2.73
CA GLN A 25 -36.16 1.32 -1.84
C GLN A 25 -37.13 1.06 -0.66
N ALA A 26 -36.69 1.46 0.55
CA ALA A 26 -37.38 1.73 1.83
C ALA A 26 -38.59 0.87 2.35
N GLY A 27 -38.55 0.53 3.64
CA GLY A 27 -39.67 -0.06 4.42
C GLY A 27 -39.90 -1.56 4.19
N ALA A 28 -40.65 -2.31 5.00
CA ALA A 28 -41.01 -2.19 6.43
C ALA A 28 -40.87 -3.63 7.04
N LEU A 29 -41.26 -4.05 8.24
CA LEU A 29 -41.78 -3.47 9.49
C LEU A 29 -41.32 -4.44 10.64
N ALA A 30 -41.92 -4.36 11.85
CA ALA A 30 -41.70 -5.22 13.03
C ALA A 30 -40.29 -5.19 13.66
N GLY A 31 -40.21 -4.85 14.95
CA GLY A 31 -38.95 -4.72 15.69
C GLY A 31 -38.86 -5.65 16.90
N VAL A 32 -37.63 -5.96 17.30
CA VAL A 32 -37.27 -6.45 18.64
C VAL A 32 -36.05 -5.65 19.08
N SER A 33 -36.12 -5.05 20.27
CA SER A 33 -34.98 -4.41 20.91
C SER A 33 -34.00 -5.48 21.38
N MET A 34 -32.80 -5.53 20.80
CA MET A 34 -31.70 -6.34 21.32
C MET A 34 -30.54 -5.43 21.70
N LEU A 35 -30.10 -5.56 22.96
CA LEU A 35 -28.92 -4.89 23.50
C LEU A 35 -27.66 -5.38 22.75
N PRO A 36 -26.65 -4.53 22.53
CA PRO A 36 -25.38 -4.98 21.99
C PRO A 36 -24.71 -5.93 22.99
N LEU A 37 -24.66 -7.22 22.66
CA LEU A 37 -24.00 -8.23 23.49
C LEU A 37 -22.48 -8.10 23.31
N SER A 38 -21.87 -7.21 24.10
CA SER A 38 -20.44 -6.95 24.11
C SER A 38 -19.64 -8.16 24.58
N LEU A 39 -19.34 -9.07 23.64
CA LEU A 39 -18.37 -10.15 23.82
C LEU A 39 -16.97 -9.54 23.95
N ALA A 40 -16.59 -9.22 25.19
CA ALA A 40 -15.24 -8.79 25.54
C ALA A 40 -14.25 -9.92 25.21
N ARG A 41 -13.61 -9.82 24.04
CA ARG A 41 -12.57 -10.75 23.61
C ARG A 41 -11.35 -10.52 24.50
N ALA A 42 -10.96 -11.53 25.28
CA ALA A 42 -9.77 -11.43 26.12
C ALA A 42 -8.54 -11.13 25.24
N ALA A 43 -7.80 -10.08 25.60
CA ALA A 43 -6.64 -9.61 24.85
C ALA A 43 -5.50 -10.63 24.92
N THR A 44 -5.41 -11.51 23.92
CA THR A 44 -4.19 -12.29 23.68
C THR A 44 -3.07 -11.33 23.28
N PRO A 45 -1.93 -11.28 23.99
CA PRO A 45 -0.77 -10.55 23.49
C PRO A 45 -0.39 -11.12 22.12
N SER A 46 -0.01 -10.26 21.16
CA SER A 46 0.31 -10.73 19.81
C SER A 46 1.48 -11.71 19.87
N MET A 47 1.30 -12.91 19.30
CA MET A 47 2.27 -14.00 19.45
C MET A 47 3.68 -13.59 18.98
N LEU A 48 3.75 -12.72 17.96
CA LEU A 48 4.99 -12.10 17.46
C LEU A 48 5.77 -11.30 18.51
N ASN A 49 5.10 -10.57 19.41
CA ASN A 49 5.80 -9.78 20.44
C ASN A 49 6.41 -10.64 21.55
N ALA A 50 5.98 -11.90 21.68
CA ALA A 50 6.56 -12.88 22.60
C ALA A 50 7.67 -13.74 21.95
N LEU A 51 7.96 -13.57 20.66
CA LEU A 51 9.01 -14.34 19.97
C LEU A 51 10.42 -13.80 20.27
N PRO A 52 11.45 -14.65 20.16
CA PRO A 52 12.84 -14.20 20.12
C PRO A 52 13.04 -13.13 19.04
N ARG A 53 13.69 -12.02 19.40
CA ARG A 53 14.05 -10.93 18.50
C ARG A 53 15.54 -11.02 18.17
N LEU A 54 15.89 -11.27 16.91
CA LEU A 54 17.27 -11.45 16.44
C LEU A 54 17.64 -10.38 15.41
N ALA A 55 18.84 -9.80 15.50
CA ALA A 55 19.34 -8.91 14.46
C ALA A 55 20.77 -9.23 14.03
N LEU A 56 21.05 -9.04 12.74
CA LEU A 56 22.39 -8.95 12.18
C LEU A 56 22.55 -7.55 11.59
N VAL A 57 23.55 -6.82 12.08
CA VAL A 57 23.80 -5.42 11.75
C VAL A 57 25.22 -5.32 11.22
N ILE A 58 25.40 -4.78 10.01
CA ILE A 58 26.70 -4.69 9.33
C ILE A 58 26.97 -3.24 8.92
N GLY A 59 28.13 -2.70 9.29
CA GLY A 59 28.59 -1.36 8.92
C GLY A 59 29.98 -1.35 8.32
N ASN A 60 30.06 -1.28 6.98
CA ASN A 60 31.33 -1.30 6.25
C ASN A 60 31.73 0.12 5.84
N THR A 61 32.91 0.57 6.27
CA THR A 61 33.38 1.96 6.13
C THR A 61 34.77 2.04 5.50
N LYS A 62 35.72 1.22 5.98
CA LYS A 62 37.15 1.26 5.61
C LYS A 62 37.48 0.50 4.31
N TYR A 63 36.77 0.82 3.23
CA TYR A 63 37.08 0.31 1.90
C TYR A 63 38.43 0.83 1.39
N VAL A 64 39.21 -0.05 0.75
CA VAL A 64 40.56 0.28 0.25
C VAL A 64 40.57 1.39 -0.82
N GLN A 65 39.58 1.42 -1.72
CA GLN A 65 39.56 2.34 -2.87
C GLN A 65 38.55 3.50 -2.73
N ALA A 66 37.54 3.37 -1.88
CA ALA A 66 36.44 4.33 -1.74
C ALA A 66 35.87 4.30 -0.31
N PRO A 67 36.62 4.74 0.71
CA PRO A 67 36.13 4.74 2.08
C PRO A 67 34.90 5.65 2.23
N LEU A 68 33.95 5.23 3.07
CA LEU A 68 32.75 6.00 3.44
C LEU A 68 32.98 6.72 4.78
N LYS A 69 32.07 7.63 5.17
CA LYS A 69 32.20 8.39 6.42
C LYS A 69 31.45 7.73 7.59
N ASN A 70 30.16 7.44 7.40
CA ASN A 70 29.22 7.16 8.49
C ASN A 70 28.78 5.70 8.73
N PRO A 71 28.89 4.70 7.82
CA PRO A 71 28.30 3.37 8.01
C PRO A 71 28.64 2.62 9.32
N ALA A 72 29.86 2.77 9.85
CA ALA A 72 30.25 2.17 11.14
C ALA A 72 29.72 2.91 12.38
N ASN A 73 29.24 4.14 12.23
CA ASN A 73 28.47 4.85 13.26
C ASN A 73 27.00 4.46 13.16
N ASP A 74 26.46 4.44 11.94
CA ASP A 74 25.09 4.02 11.64
C ASP A 74 24.80 2.62 12.18
N ALA A 75 25.66 1.66 11.87
CA ALA A 75 25.54 0.28 12.34
C ALA A 75 25.66 0.15 13.88
N LYS A 76 26.49 0.97 14.56
CA LYS A 76 26.53 0.98 16.03
C LYS A 76 25.23 1.51 16.61
N ALA A 77 24.81 2.70 16.17
CA ALA A 77 23.62 3.35 16.69
C ALA A 77 22.34 2.50 16.45
N ILE A 78 22.24 1.84 15.29
CA ILE A 78 21.16 0.88 15.00
C ILE A 78 21.29 -0.37 15.88
N ALA A 79 22.48 -0.92 16.09
CA ALA A 79 22.68 -2.06 16.99
C ALA A 79 22.30 -1.74 18.44
N ASP A 80 22.71 -0.59 18.96
CA ASP A 80 22.40 -0.12 20.31
C ASP A 80 20.88 0.08 20.49
N GLU A 81 20.21 0.70 19.52
CA GLU A 81 18.75 0.92 19.55
C GLU A 81 17.95 -0.40 19.37
N LEU A 82 18.47 -1.36 18.60
CA LEU A 82 17.89 -2.70 18.50
C LEU A 82 18.07 -3.49 19.81
N GLN A 83 19.23 -3.42 20.46
CA GLN A 83 19.41 -4.00 21.80
C GLN A 83 18.44 -3.37 22.81
N ARG A 84 18.31 -2.03 22.80
CA ARG A 84 17.36 -1.27 23.64
C ARG A 84 15.89 -1.67 23.41
N THR A 85 15.55 -2.16 22.21
CA THR A 85 14.21 -2.63 21.83
C THR A 85 14.07 -4.17 21.88
N GLY A 86 14.99 -4.84 22.59
CA GLY A 86 14.88 -6.25 22.98
C GLY A 86 15.49 -7.25 21.99
N PHE A 87 16.27 -6.80 21.00
CA PHE A 87 16.94 -7.70 20.07
C PHE A 87 18.26 -8.26 20.62
N LYS A 88 18.48 -9.57 20.42
CA LYS A 88 19.83 -10.16 20.44
C LYS A 88 20.52 -9.79 19.13
N VAL A 89 21.45 -8.84 19.21
CA VAL A 89 22.13 -8.25 18.03
C VAL A 89 23.52 -8.87 17.83
N SER A 90 23.82 -9.29 16.61
CA SER A 90 25.19 -9.49 16.11
C SER A 90 25.59 -8.25 15.30
N LEU A 91 26.62 -7.53 15.75
CA LEU A 91 27.18 -6.36 15.07
C LEU A 91 28.50 -6.75 14.40
N GLN A 92 28.63 -6.44 13.11
CA GLN A 92 29.86 -6.57 12.33
C GLN A 92 30.27 -5.20 11.78
N LEU A 93 31.54 -4.84 11.92
CA LEU A 93 32.07 -3.55 11.48
C LEU A 93 33.31 -3.77 10.61
N ASP A 94 33.36 -3.08 9.47
CA ASP A 94 34.42 -3.23 8.45
C ASP A 94 34.67 -4.71 8.10
N ALA A 95 33.59 -5.43 7.81
CA ALA A 95 33.62 -6.88 7.62
C ALA A 95 34.13 -7.26 6.22
N GLY A 96 35.12 -8.15 6.20
CA GLY A 96 35.58 -8.86 5.00
C GLY A 96 34.61 -9.97 4.57
N ARG A 97 34.78 -10.48 3.35
CA ARG A 97 33.79 -11.38 2.73
C ARG A 97 33.51 -12.63 3.55
N GLY A 98 34.56 -13.24 4.12
CA GLY A 98 34.43 -14.44 4.95
C GLY A 98 33.57 -14.20 6.19
N GLN A 99 33.83 -13.10 6.90
CA GLN A 99 33.08 -12.70 8.10
C GLN A 99 31.60 -12.41 7.78
N MET A 100 31.33 -11.75 6.64
CA MET A 100 29.95 -11.52 6.19
C MET A 100 29.21 -12.84 5.90
N VAL A 101 29.84 -13.80 5.20
CA VAL A 101 29.24 -15.13 4.93
C VAL A 101 28.96 -15.88 6.24
N GLU A 102 29.92 -15.91 7.15
CA GLU A 102 29.79 -16.60 8.45
C GLU A 102 28.67 -15.98 9.29
N ALA A 103 28.65 -14.65 9.44
CA ALA A 103 27.63 -13.95 10.22
C ALA A 103 26.21 -14.15 9.64
N ILE A 104 26.05 -14.09 8.32
CA ILE A 104 24.76 -14.35 7.64
C ILE A 104 24.32 -15.80 7.82
N GLY A 105 25.25 -16.77 7.74
CA GLY A 105 24.97 -18.19 7.98
C GLY A 105 24.55 -18.49 9.43
N ALA A 106 25.28 -17.94 10.41
CA ALA A 106 24.97 -18.06 11.83
C ALA A 106 23.61 -17.43 12.18
N PHE A 107 23.35 -16.23 11.67
CA PHE A 107 22.07 -15.52 11.83
C PHE A 107 20.89 -16.32 11.24
N SER A 108 21.03 -16.83 10.01
CA SER A 108 20.02 -17.67 9.36
C SER A 108 19.75 -18.97 10.15
N THR A 109 20.79 -19.55 10.75
CA THR A 109 20.70 -20.77 11.56
C THR A 109 19.98 -20.53 12.89
N GLU A 110 20.32 -19.45 13.61
CA GLU A 110 19.62 -19.09 14.85
C GLU A 110 18.17 -18.65 14.58
N LEU A 111 17.88 -17.99 13.44
CA LEU A 111 16.49 -17.71 13.00
C LEU A 111 15.69 -19.00 12.79
N ALA A 112 16.25 -19.99 12.08
CA ALA A 112 15.58 -21.26 11.84
C ALA A 112 15.31 -22.05 13.13
N LYS A 113 16.24 -21.99 14.09
CA LYS A 113 16.16 -22.65 15.40
C LYS A 113 15.19 -21.96 16.36
N SER A 114 15.23 -20.63 16.43
CA SER A 114 14.41 -19.82 17.35
C SER A 114 13.00 -19.53 16.82
N ARG A 115 12.83 -19.57 15.49
CA ARG A 115 11.65 -19.12 14.75
C ARG A 115 11.24 -17.67 15.09
N GLY A 116 12.22 -16.84 15.45
CA GLY A 116 12.07 -15.46 15.91
C GLY A 116 11.85 -14.41 14.80
N VAL A 117 11.62 -13.17 15.21
CA VAL A 117 11.62 -12.02 14.29
C VAL A 117 13.06 -11.67 13.93
N GLY A 118 13.37 -11.62 12.64
CA GLY A 118 14.71 -11.32 12.13
C GLY A 118 14.82 -9.91 11.54
N ILE A 119 15.80 -9.13 12.00
CA ILE A 119 16.20 -7.87 11.36
C ILE A 119 17.59 -8.03 10.74
N PHE A 120 17.72 -7.73 9.44
CA PHE A 120 19.01 -7.53 8.80
C PHE A 120 19.20 -6.05 8.48
N TYR A 121 20.27 -5.45 8.98
CA TYR A 121 20.66 -4.08 8.65
C TYR A 121 22.04 -4.07 7.98
N TYR A 122 22.17 -3.33 6.88
CA TYR A 122 23.45 -3.09 6.22
C TYR A 122 23.62 -1.61 5.85
N ALA A 123 24.77 -1.05 6.25
CA ALA A 123 25.30 0.19 5.73
C ALA A 123 26.70 -0.05 5.12
N GLY A 124 26.98 0.60 3.99
CA GLY A 124 28.20 0.39 3.20
C GLY A 124 27.94 0.55 1.70
N HIS A 125 28.89 0.13 0.84
CA HIS A 125 28.69 0.16 -0.61
C HIS A 125 27.79 -0.97 -1.10
N GLY A 126 26.76 -0.61 -1.88
CA GLY A 126 25.89 -1.55 -2.57
C GLY A 126 25.86 -1.31 -4.07
N ALA A 127 25.85 -2.39 -4.85
CA ALA A 127 25.84 -2.34 -6.31
C ALA A 127 24.75 -3.23 -6.93
N GLN A 128 24.29 -2.85 -8.12
CA GLN A 128 23.39 -3.63 -8.97
C GLN A 128 24.16 -4.26 -10.14
N LEU A 129 23.82 -5.51 -10.49
CA LEU A 129 24.24 -6.16 -11.75
C LEU A 129 23.17 -7.15 -12.19
N ALA A 130 22.69 -7.07 -13.44
CA ALA A 130 21.68 -7.97 -14.00
C ALA A 130 20.45 -8.17 -13.08
N TRP A 131 19.91 -7.04 -12.58
CA TRP A 131 18.82 -6.95 -11.60
C TRP A 131 19.06 -7.58 -10.22
N ARG A 132 20.27 -8.06 -9.92
CA ARG A 132 20.67 -8.57 -8.60
C ARG A 132 21.36 -7.48 -7.79
N ASN A 133 21.14 -7.53 -6.48
CA ASN A 133 21.72 -6.59 -5.50
C ASN A 133 22.89 -7.25 -4.77
N TYR A 134 24.02 -6.57 -4.74
CA TYR A 134 25.27 -7.03 -4.15
C TYR A 134 25.72 -6.09 -3.03
N LEU A 135 25.98 -6.66 -1.85
CA LEU A 135 26.57 -5.96 -0.70
C LEU A 135 28.08 -6.14 -0.77
N ILE A 136 28.85 -5.06 -0.64
CA ILE A 136 30.29 -5.07 -0.91
C ILE A 136 31.08 -5.16 0.43
N PRO A 137 31.89 -6.22 0.63
CA PRO A 137 32.86 -6.34 1.73
C PRO A 137 33.99 -5.31 1.66
N VAL A 138 34.65 -4.97 2.79
CA VAL A 138 35.77 -4.00 2.77
C VAL A 138 37.04 -4.53 2.10
N ASP A 139 37.21 -5.86 2.03
CA ASP A 139 38.31 -6.57 1.37
C ASP A 139 38.07 -6.85 -0.13
N ALA A 140 36.93 -6.40 -0.68
CA ALA A 140 36.54 -6.69 -2.05
C ALA A 140 37.29 -5.84 -3.09
N VAL A 141 38.28 -6.44 -3.75
CA VAL A 141 38.98 -5.86 -4.91
C VAL A 141 38.31 -6.34 -6.20
N ILE A 142 37.43 -5.51 -6.78
CA ILE A 142 36.69 -5.81 -8.01
C ILE A 142 37.41 -5.17 -9.21
N GLU A 143 37.86 -5.99 -10.16
CA GLU A 143 38.63 -5.56 -11.34
C GLU A 143 37.86 -5.80 -12.66
N LYS A 144 36.93 -6.75 -12.64
CA LYS A 144 36.10 -7.20 -13.78
C LYS A 144 34.69 -7.58 -13.32
N LEU A 145 33.77 -7.82 -14.25
CA LEU A 145 32.35 -7.99 -13.93
C LEU A 145 32.06 -9.31 -13.17
N GLU A 146 32.82 -10.37 -13.43
CA GLU A 146 32.68 -11.68 -12.80
C GLU A 146 33.13 -11.67 -11.32
N ASP A 147 33.95 -10.69 -10.95
CA ASP A 147 34.36 -10.47 -9.56
C ASP A 147 33.17 -10.09 -8.68
N MET A 148 32.13 -9.44 -9.22
CA MET A 148 30.92 -9.11 -8.45
C MET A 148 30.28 -10.38 -7.87
N GLN A 149 30.17 -11.45 -8.66
CA GLN A 149 29.55 -12.70 -8.22
C GLN A 149 30.42 -13.49 -7.22
N THR A 150 31.74 -13.37 -7.33
CA THR A 150 32.71 -14.20 -6.58
C THR A 150 33.31 -13.52 -5.35
N LYS A 151 33.48 -12.20 -5.37
CA LYS A 151 34.12 -11.38 -4.32
C LYS A 151 33.15 -10.53 -3.49
N THR A 152 31.84 -10.53 -3.78
CA THR A 152 30.81 -9.83 -2.98
C THR A 152 29.76 -10.81 -2.41
N ILE A 153 28.66 -10.27 -1.85
CA ILE A 153 27.54 -11.02 -1.27
C ILE A 153 26.22 -10.67 -2.00
N GLU A 154 25.56 -11.65 -2.62
CA GLU A 154 24.24 -11.45 -3.24
C GLU A 154 23.12 -11.38 -2.18
N LEU A 155 22.38 -10.27 -2.14
CA LEU A 155 21.27 -10.04 -1.20
C LEU A 155 20.17 -11.11 -1.31
N ASN A 156 19.87 -11.56 -2.53
CA ASN A 156 18.84 -12.56 -2.78
C ASN A 156 19.20 -13.94 -2.16
N SER A 157 20.48 -14.29 -2.05
CA SER A 157 20.92 -15.49 -1.33
C SER A 157 20.61 -15.40 0.18
N LEU A 158 20.73 -14.19 0.76
CA LEU A 158 20.32 -13.91 2.14
C LEU A 158 18.79 -13.98 2.29
N LEU A 159 18.02 -13.40 1.36
CA LEU A 159 16.55 -13.47 1.37
C LEU A 159 16.04 -14.92 1.28
N VAL A 160 16.66 -15.74 0.44
CA VAL A 160 16.35 -17.19 0.34
C VAL A 160 16.75 -17.92 1.64
N GLY A 161 17.86 -17.55 2.27
CA GLY A 161 18.27 -18.07 3.58
C GLY A 161 17.25 -17.79 4.68
N MET A 162 16.82 -16.52 4.81
CA MET A 162 15.79 -16.11 5.77
C MET A 162 14.43 -16.76 5.45
N THR A 163 14.03 -16.86 4.18
CA THR A 163 12.79 -17.57 3.79
C THR A 163 12.82 -19.05 4.18
N ARG A 164 13.97 -19.72 4.08
CA ARG A 164 14.15 -21.13 4.50
C ARG A 164 14.05 -21.33 6.02
N ALA A 165 14.29 -20.30 6.82
CA ALA A 165 14.16 -20.38 8.27
C ALA A 165 12.71 -20.61 8.74
N LYS A 166 11.70 -20.31 7.90
CA LYS A 166 10.26 -20.43 8.23
C LYS A 166 9.90 -19.77 9.56
N ASN A 167 10.58 -18.67 9.86
CA ASN A 167 10.24 -17.73 10.90
C ASN A 167 9.16 -16.77 10.37
N PRO A 168 8.34 -16.14 11.23
CA PRO A 168 7.13 -15.46 10.78
C PRO A 168 7.37 -14.06 10.22
N MET A 169 8.53 -13.46 10.46
CA MET A 169 8.79 -12.07 10.08
C MET A 169 10.28 -11.77 9.85
N ASN A 170 10.59 -11.19 8.68
CA ASN A 170 11.93 -10.80 8.27
C ASN A 170 11.94 -9.34 7.78
N ILE A 171 12.68 -8.46 8.44
CA ILE A 171 12.80 -7.04 8.05
C ILE A 171 14.24 -6.80 7.60
N ILE A 172 14.41 -6.31 6.37
CA ILE A 172 15.69 -6.05 5.73
C ILE A 172 15.80 -4.56 5.48
N MET A 173 16.87 -3.92 5.98
CA MET A 173 17.10 -2.48 5.89
C MET A 173 18.47 -2.18 5.27
N LEU A 174 18.49 -1.40 4.19
CA LEU A 174 19.68 -1.16 3.38
C LEU A 174 19.96 0.35 3.26
N ASP A 175 20.80 0.88 4.14
CA ASP A 175 21.40 2.23 4.04
C ASP A 175 22.71 2.15 3.24
N ALA A 176 22.59 1.63 2.01
CA ALA A 176 23.71 1.40 1.13
C ALA A 176 24.00 2.64 0.27
N CYS A 177 25.25 3.10 0.29
CA CYS A 177 25.77 4.07 -0.66
C CYS A 177 25.84 3.43 -2.05
N ARG A 178 25.47 4.20 -3.08
CA ARG A 178 24.90 3.70 -4.34
C ARG A 178 25.48 4.33 -5.61
N ASP A 179 26.47 5.19 -5.43
CA ASP A 179 27.39 5.55 -6.51
C ASP A 179 28.37 4.40 -6.73
N ASN A 180 28.86 4.27 -7.96
CA ASN A 180 29.74 3.19 -8.36
C ASN A 180 31.15 3.36 -7.74
N PRO A 181 31.57 2.55 -6.75
CA PRO A 181 32.85 2.74 -6.07
C PRO A 181 34.05 2.37 -6.95
N PHE A 182 33.81 1.69 -8.09
CA PHE A 182 34.84 1.27 -9.04
C PHE A 182 35.07 2.30 -10.16
N GLY A 183 34.28 3.38 -10.19
CA GLY A 183 34.38 4.47 -11.15
C GLY A 183 34.17 4.02 -12.61
N THR A 184 34.82 4.71 -13.55
CA THR A 184 34.69 4.43 -14.99
C THR A 184 35.34 3.12 -15.45
N ARG A 185 36.10 2.42 -14.59
CA ARG A 185 36.75 1.15 -14.93
C ARG A 185 35.74 0.01 -15.12
N LEU A 186 34.65 0.04 -14.35
CA LEU A 186 33.55 -0.91 -14.44
C LEU A 186 32.25 -0.11 -14.62
N PRO A 187 31.79 0.12 -15.85
CA PRO A 187 30.54 0.84 -16.09
C PRO A 187 29.34 0.00 -15.63
N ILE A 188 28.93 0.17 -14.37
CA ILE A 188 27.69 -0.42 -13.85
C ILE A 188 26.51 0.19 -14.60
N GLU A 189 25.68 -0.66 -15.20
CA GLU A 189 24.59 -0.29 -16.09
C GLU A 189 23.62 0.74 -15.46
N HIS A 190 23.34 0.59 -14.16
CA HIS A 190 22.43 1.43 -13.40
C HIS A 190 23.04 1.78 -12.03
N LYS A 191 23.03 3.08 -11.67
CA LYS A 191 23.23 3.52 -10.28
C LYS A 191 22.13 2.96 -9.38
N GLY A 192 22.41 2.79 -8.08
CA GLY A 192 21.42 2.33 -7.11
C GLY A 192 21.39 0.82 -6.90
N LEU A 193 20.41 0.38 -6.12
CA LEU A 193 20.01 -1.03 -6.02
C LEU A 193 18.73 -1.26 -6.84
N SER A 194 18.60 -2.48 -7.36
CA SER A 194 17.41 -3.00 -8.02
C SER A 194 16.24 -3.06 -7.03
N GLN A 195 15.04 -2.78 -7.52
CA GLN A 195 13.81 -3.11 -6.81
C GLN A 195 13.67 -4.64 -6.70
N PHE A 196 13.37 -5.12 -5.50
CA PHE A 196 12.93 -6.50 -5.26
C PHE A 196 11.54 -6.45 -4.62
N ASP A 197 10.68 -7.40 -4.98
CA ASP A 197 9.47 -7.67 -4.19
C ASP A 197 9.89 -8.37 -2.89
N ALA A 198 9.39 -7.92 -1.75
CA ALA A 198 9.65 -8.59 -0.48
C ALA A 198 9.04 -10.00 -0.46
N PRO A 199 9.79 -11.06 -0.09
CA PRO A 199 9.23 -12.41 0.07
C PRO A 199 8.07 -12.44 1.09
N PRO A 200 7.17 -13.44 1.04
CA PRO A 200 6.08 -13.58 2.01
C PRO A 200 6.58 -13.52 3.47
N GLY A 201 5.90 -12.77 4.33
CA GLY A 201 6.35 -12.53 5.71
C GLY A 201 7.62 -11.67 5.82
N SER A 202 7.96 -10.91 4.78
CA SER A 202 9.14 -10.02 4.78
C SER A 202 8.81 -8.57 4.45
N LEU A 203 9.66 -7.66 4.92
CA LEU A 203 9.72 -6.25 4.55
C LEU A 203 11.15 -5.91 4.10
N LEU A 204 11.28 -5.13 3.03
CA LEU A 204 12.54 -4.68 2.47
C LEU A 204 12.53 -3.16 2.32
N ALA A 205 13.28 -2.47 3.16
CA ALA A 205 13.42 -1.02 3.20
C ALA A 205 14.79 -0.57 2.68
N TYR A 206 14.80 0.58 2.02
CA TYR A 206 15.94 1.17 1.35
C TYR A 206 16.04 2.66 1.72
N ALA A 207 17.25 3.14 2.01
CA ALA A 207 17.47 4.56 2.31
C ALA A 207 17.14 5.54 1.16
N THR A 208 17.00 5.04 -0.06
CA THR A 208 16.66 5.83 -1.24
C THR A 208 16.02 4.96 -2.32
N ALA A 209 15.26 5.58 -3.23
CA ALA A 209 14.55 4.93 -4.32
C ALA A 209 15.49 4.12 -5.25
N PRO A 210 14.99 3.06 -5.91
CA PRO A 210 15.71 2.38 -6.97
C PRO A 210 16.22 3.36 -8.05
N GLY A 211 17.42 3.13 -8.57
CA GLY A 211 18.06 4.01 -9.55
C GLY A 211 18.78 5.26 -8.99
N ASN A 212 18.68 5.53 -7.68
CA ASN A 212 19.12 6.79 -7.05
C ASN A 212 20.08 6.55 -5.88
N THR A 213 20.73 7.61 -5.39
CA THR A 213 21.71 7.58 -4.29
C THR A 213 21.13 8.08 -2.95
N ALA A 214 21.81 7.73 -1.86
CA ALA A 214 21.58 8.23 -0.51
C ALA A 214 22.79 9.09 -0.12
N GLY A 215 22.59 10.12 0.69
CA GLY A 215 23.67 10.98 1.17
C GLY A 215 24.21 10.53 2.54
N ASP A 216 25.55 10.42 2.65
CA ASP A 216 26.27 10.15 3.91
C ASP A 216 25.89 11.13 5.05
N GLY A 217 25.42 12.34 4.73
CA GLY A 217 24.99 13.34 5.70
C GLY A 217 26.15 14.11 6.36
N GLU A 218 25.83 15.32 6.85
CA GLU A 218 26.82 16.19 7.49
C GLU A 218 27.14 15.76 8.93
N GLY A 219 26.16 15.17 9.64
CA GLY A 219 26.28 14.72 11.02
C GLY A 219 27.08 13.42 11.22
N ASN A 220 26.90 12.82 12.41
CA ASN A 220 27.58 11.58 12.83
C ASN A 220 27.08 10.31 12.11
N ASN A 221 25.86 10.37 11.56
CA ASN A 221 25.11 9.28 10.96
C ASN A 221 24.58 9.70 9.58
N GLY A 222 24.24 8.72 8.74
CA GLY A 222 23.52 8.90 7.48
C GLY A 222 22.13 9.50 7.66
N LEU A 223 21.66 10.28 6.67
CA LEU A 223 20.38 11.00 6.77
C LEU A 223 19.17 10.08 6.97
N TYR A 224 19.19 8.89 6.36
CA TYR A 224 18.17 7.86 6.58
C TYR A 224 18.27 7.30 8.00
N THR A 225 19.46 6.87 8.42
CA THR A 225 19.69 6.32 9.76
C THR A 225 19.34 7.28 10.89
N GLU A 226 19.67 8.57 10.82
CA GLU A 226 19.31 9.53 11.88
C GLU A 226 17.78 9.64 12.07
N ASN A 227 17.03 9.69 10.96
CA ASN A 227 15.58 9.76 11.01
C ASN A 227 14.95 8.41 11.42
N LEU A 228 15.53 7.28 11.01
CA LEU A 228 15.12 5.94 11.43
C LEU A 228 15.30 5.75 12.95
N LEU A 229 16.46 6.11 13.50
CA LEU A 229 16.74 6.06 14.95
C LEU A 229 15.84 6.97 15.79
N ARG A 230 15.20 7.96 15.16
CA ARG A 230 14.21 8.85 15.78
C ARG A 230 12.84 8.19 15.84
N GLU A 231 12.37 7.64 14.73
CA GLU A 231 11.04 7.01 14.65
C GLU A 231 10.98 5.60 15.29
N MET A 232 12.09 4.84 15.34
CA MET A 232 12.21 3.60 16.12
C MET A 232 11.88 3.77 17.62
N LYS A 233 12.03 5.00 18.14
CA LYS A 233 11.79 5.36 19.54
C LYS A 233 10.35 5.75 19.84
N VAL A 234 9.48 5.82 18.83
CA VAL A 234 8.05 6.12 19.03
C VAL A 234 7.33 4.87 19.56
N PRO A 235 6.70 4.94 20.74
CA PRO A 235 5.88 3.84 21.25
C PRO A 235 4.71 3.52 20.30
N GLU A 236 4.37 2.24 20.20
CA GLU A 236 3.16 1.75 19.53
C GLU A 236 3.08 2.06 18.01
N ALA A 237 4.16 2.56 17.41
CA ALA A 237 4.27 2.79 15.97
C ALA A 237 4.56 1.49 15.20
N LYS A 238 3.79 1.24 14.13
CA LYS A 238 4.02 0.14 13.19
C LYS A 238 5.24 0.38 12.32
N ILE A 239 5.90 -0.67 11.82
CA ILE A 239 7.06 -0.51 10.92
C ILE A 239 6.73 0.29 9.65
N GLU A 240 5.55 0.11 9.07
CA GLU A 240 5.08 0.90 7.93
C GLU A 240 4.96 2.40 8.28
N ASP A 241 4.47 2.73 9.48
CA ASP A 241 4.30 4.11 9.93
C ASP A 241 5.65 4.78 10.25
N VAL A 242 6.57 4.03 10.87
CA VAL A 242 7.97 4.43 11.07
C VAL A 242 8.62 4.75 9.72
N LEU A 243 8.58 3.82 8.74
CA LEU A 243 9.24 4.00 7.45
C LEU A 243 8.62 5.13 6.61
N LYS A 244 7.30 5.30 6.65
CA LYS A 244 6.63 6.44 5.99
C LYS A 244 7.03 7.79 6.58
N ARG A 245 7.17 7.90 7.91
CA ARG A 245 7.67 9.13 8.55
C ARG A 245 9.14 9.37 8.24
N VAL A 246 9.97 8.33 8.22
CA VAL A 246 11.37 8.41 7.76
C VAL A 246 11.42 8.91 6.31
N ARG A 247 10.60 8.38 5.39
CA ARG A 247 10.50 8.87 4.02
C ARG A 247 10.17 10.37 3.97
N LEU A 248 9.13 10.79 4.68
CA LEU A 248 8.70 12.19 4.74
C LEU A 248 9.82 13.10 5.26
N ALA A 249 10.45 12.71 6.38
CA ALA A 249 11.49 13.50 7.03
C ALA A 249 12.76 13.60 6.17
N VAL A 250 13.21 12.49 5.57
CA VAL A 250 14.40 12.45 4.69
C VAL A 250 14.17 13.23 3.40
N ARG A 251 12.99 13.12 2.76
CA ARG A 251 12.63 13.94 1.58
C ARG A 251 12.69 15.42 1.90
N ARG A 252 12.07 15.83 3.00
CA ARG A 252 12.01 17.23 3.47
C ARG A 252 13.41 17.79 3.75
N GLN A 253 14.26 17.03 4.44
CA GLN A 253 15.63 17.43 4.77
C GLN A 253 16.57 17.44 3.54
N SER A 254 16.33 16.57 2.56
CA SER A 254 17.12 16.51 1.31
C SER A 254 16.56 17.37 0.17
N ALA A 255 15.50 18.17 0.41
CA ALA A 255 14.77 18.91 -0.62
C ALA A 255 14.40 18.06 -1.85
N GLY A 256 13.94 16.83 -1.60
CA GLY A 256 13.55 15.86 -2.62
C GLY A 256 14.68 15.06 -3.24
N GLN A 257 15.95 15.28 -2.88
CA GLN A 257 17.10 14.57 -3.47
C GLN A 257 17.23 13.11 -3.00
N GLN A 258 16.68 12.77 -1.83
CA GLN A 258 16.65 11.41 -1.29
C GLN A 258 15.23 11.07 -0.83
N ILE A 259 14.66 10.00 -1.39
CA ILE A 259 13.32 9.49 -1.01
C ILE A 259 13.46 8.01 -0.65
N PRO A 260 13.44 7.64 0.65
CA PRO A 260 13.40 6.26 1.11
C PRO A 260 12.25 5.45 0.51
N TRP A 261 12.49 4.16 0.29
CA TRP A 261 11.57 3.28 -0.44
C TRP A 261 11.46 1.93 0.26
N GLU A 262 10.29 1.29 0.19
CA GLU A 262 10.06 -0.01 0.81
C GLU A 262 9.12 -0.91 -0.01
N SER A 263 9.31 -2.23 0.15
CA SER A 263 8.37 -3.27 -0.28
C SER A 263 7.98 -4.06 0.97
N THR A 264 6.69 -4.32 1.17
CA THR A 264 6.18 -5.11 2.30
C THR A 264 5.25 -6.22 1.82
N SER A 265 5.52 -7.42 2.33
CA SER A 265 4.70 -8.62 2.23
C SER A 265 4.39 -9.16 3.64
N LEU A 266 4.40 -8.28 4.66
CA LEU A 266 3.99 -8.59 6.02
C LEU A 266 2.47 -8.83 6.07
N GLU A 267 2.07 -9.75 6.96
CA GLU A 267 0.66 -10.10 7.18
C GLU A 267 0.19 -9.71 8.59
N ASP A 268 1.13 -9.56 9.53
CA ASP A 268 0.97 -9.11 10.91
C ASP A 268 1.80 -7.83 11.18
N ASP A 269 1.40 -7.06 12.18
CA ASP A 269 2.09 -5.83 12.60
C ASP A 269 3.45 -6.08 13.29
N PHE A 270 4.44 -5.23 13.00
CA PHE A 270 5.68 -5.12 13.80
C PHE A 270 5.74 -3.81 14.58
N TYR A 271 6.24 -3.88 15.82
CA TYR A 271 6.50 -2.73 16.68
C TYR A 271 7.89 -2.84 17.32
N PHE A 272 8.73 -1.81 17.18
CA PHE A 272 9.99 -1.73 17.94
C PHE A 272 9.70 -1.67 19.45
N LEU A 273 8.84 -0.71 19.83
CA LEU A 273 8.28 -0.55 21.16
C LEU A 273 6.78 -0.94 21.13
N PRO A 274 6.41 -2.19 21.43
CA PRO A 274 5.02 -2.63 21.36
C PRO A 274 4.15 -2.01 22.47
N PRO A 275 2.83 -1.88 22.24
CA PRO A 275 1.87 -1.48 23.28
C PRO A 275 1.90 -2.45 24.46
N GLN A 276 1.87 -1.92 25.69
CA GLN A 276 1.81 -2.75 26.91
C GLN A 276 0.51 -3.55 27.00
N HIS A 277 -0.58 -2.99 26.47
CA HIS A 277 -1.87 -3.63 26.36
C HIS A 277 -2.45 -3.43 24.96
N ILE A 278 -2.52 -4.49 24.17
CA ILE A 278 -3.29 -4.49 22.92
C ILE A 278 -4.78 -4.49 23.31
N ARG A 279 -5.40 -3.30 23.27
CA ARG A 279 -6.84 -3.14 23.44
C ARG A 279 -7.46 -2.80 22.09
N ASP A 280 -8.43 -3.60 21.68
CA ASP A 280 -9.30 -3.26 20.55
C ASP A 280 -10.06 -1.95 20.90
N LEU A 281 -9.88 -0.91 20.07
CA LEU A 281 -10.60 0.34 20.22
C LEU A 281 -12.10 0.11 20.00
N SER A 282 -12.94 0.72 20.84
CA SER A 282 -14.39 0.61 20.67
C SER A 282 -14.85 1.31 19.39
N GLU A 283 -16.01 0.91 18.86
CA GLU A 283 -16.56 1.47 17.63
C GLU A 283 -16.74 3.01 17.71
N ILE A 284 -17.06 3.52 18.90
CA ILE A 284 -17.19 4.96 19.22
C ILE A 284 -15.82 5.67 19.18
N GLU A 285 -14.76 5.03 19.67
CA GLU A 285 -13.40 5.59 19.62
C GLU A 285 -12.86 5.62 18.19
N LEU A 286 -13.09 4.56 17.40
CA LEU A 286 -12.75 4.51 15.98
C LEU A 286 -13.51 5.56 15.17
N GLU A 287 -14.78 5.80 15.52
CA GLU A 287 -15.60 6.83 14.89
C GLU A 287 -15.12 8.25 15.23
N ARG A 288 -14.83 8.54 16.51
CA ARG A 288 -14.21 9.82 16.92
C ARG A 288 -12.88 10.06 16.21
N ILE A 289 -12.00 9.07 16.17
CA ILE A 289 -10.69 9.17 15.49
C ILE A 289 -10.89 9.45 13.99
N PHE A 290 -11.87 8.81 13.36
CA PHE A 290 -12.19 9.05 11.95
C PHE A 290 -12.77 10.45 11.71
N ASP A 291 -13.73 10.92 12.51
CA ASP A 291 -14.31 12.26 12.34
C ASP A 291 -13.27 13.37 12.64
N GLU A 292 -12.34 13.15 13.58
CA GLU A 292 -11.17 14.02 13.80
C GLU A 292 -10.20 14.03 12.61
N GLU A 293 -9.92 12.87 12.02
CA GLU A 293 -9.06 12.75 10.84
C GLU A 293 -9.70 13.41 9.60
N LEU A 294 -11.01 13.20 9.40
CA LEU A 294 -11.79 13.78 8.32
C LEU A 294 -11.87 15.31 8.45
N ALA A 295 -12.09 15.84 9.65
CA ALA A 295 -12.10 17.28 9.88
C ALA A 295 -10.75 17.94 9.53
N ILE A 296 -9.62 17.26 9.81
CA ILE A 296 -8.29 17.72 9.39
C ILE A 296 -8.14 17.64 7.87
N TRP A 297 -8.53 16.53 7.24
CA TRP A 297 -8.45 16.36 5.79
C TRP A 297 -9.26 17.41 5.02
N GLU A 298 -10.52 17.63 5.40
CA GLU A 298 -11.40 18.63 4.77
C GLU A 298 -10.85 20.06 4.89
N ALA A 299 -10.11 20.37 5.96
CA ALA A 299 -9.46 21.66 6.15
C ALA A 299 -8.17 21.85 5.32
N ILE A 300 -7.47 20.75 4.94
CA ILE A 300 -6.16 20.84 4.25
C ILE A 300 -6.20 20.46 2.76
N LYS A 301 -7.22 19.73 2.28
CA LYS A 301 -7.27 19.15 0.91
C LYS A 301 -6.98 20.16 -0.21
N GLU A 302 -7.43 21.40 -0.07
CA GLU A 302 -7.28 22.50 -1.04
C GLU A 302 -6.05 23.40 -0.77
N SER A 303 -5.25 23.11 0.26
CA SER A 303 -4.02 23.86 0.59
C SER A 303 -3.02 23.91 -0.57
N THR A 304 -2.38 25.06 -0.72
CA THR A 304 -1.19 25.30 -1.57
C THR A 304 0.10 25.41 -0.76
N ASP A 305 0.03 25.11 0.54
CA ASP A 305 1.18 24.94 1.43
C ASP A 305 1.46 23.47 1.72
N PRO A 306 2.72 23.00 1.66
CA PRO A 306 3.08 21.63 1.98
C PRO A 306 2.95 21.32 3.48
N VAL A 307 3.16 22.29 4.38
CA VAL A 307 3.27 22.03 5.84
C VAL A 307 2.02 21.36 6.43
N PRO A 308 0.78 21.76 6.11
CA PRO A 308 -0.42 21.04 6.56
C PRO A 308 -0.48 19.57 6.12
N PHE A 309 0.03 19.24 4.92
CA PHE A 309 0.12 17.86 4.45
C PHE A 309 1.29 17.10 5.12
N GLU A 310 2.44 17.75 5.36
CA GLU A 310 3.55 17.17 6.13
C GLU A 310 3.11 16.81 7.56
N ASP A 311 2.39 17.72 8.24
CA ASP A 311 1.95 17.52 9.62
C ASP A 311 0.83 16.47 9.70
N TYR A 312 -0.10 16.44 8.75
CA TYR A 312 -1.08 15.36 8.63
C TYR A 312 -0.40 14.01 8.39
N LEU A 313 0.56 13.90 7.45
CA LEU A 313 1.29 12.65 7.17
C LEU A 313 2.19 12.22 8.32
N ARG A 314 2.70 13.16 9.15
CA ARG A 314 3.42 12.83 10.39
C ARG A 314 2.49 12.28 11.45
N LYS A 315 1.29 12.84 11.60
CA LYS A 315 0.27 12.38 12.57
C LYS A 315 -0.38 11.07 12.15
N TYR A 316 -0.74 10.92 10.87
CA TYR A 316 -1.48 9.79 10.31
C TYR A 316 -0.78 9.18 9.06
N PRO A 317 0.44 8.62 9.18
CA PRO A 317 1.16 8.04 8.04
C PRO A 317 0.38 6.92 7.31
N SER A 318 -0.42 6.12 8.03
CA SER A 318 -1.38 5.16 7.45
C SER A 318 -2.84 5.55 7.68
N GLY A 319 -3.13 6.86 7.75
CA GLY A 319 -4.48 7.40 7.83
C GLY A 319 -5.34 7.11 6.60
N LYS A 320 -6.66 7.24 6.76
CA LYS A 320 -7.68 6.96 5.72
C LYS A 320 -7.58 7.88 4.50
N PHE A 321 -6.85 9.01 4.61
CA PHE A 321 -6.57 9.95 3.52
C PHE A 321 -5.07 10.03 3.14
N SER A 322 -4.21 9.15 3.69
CA SER A 322 -2.75 9.22 3.54
C SER A 322 -2.24 9.25 2.09
N GLU A 323 -2.76 8.39 1.20
CA GLU A 323 -2.36 8.38 -0.22
C GLU A 323 -2.78 9.67 -0.96
N LEU A 324 -3.90 10.29 -0.56
CA LEU A 324 -4.37 11.57 -1.11
C LEU A 324 -3.53 12.75 -0.60
N ALA A 325 -3.24 12.81 0.70
CA ALA A 325 -2.38 13.84 1.28
C ALA A 325 -0.95 13.77 0.73
N GLN A 326 -0.40 12.56 0.51
CA GLN A 326 0.89 12.38 -0.13
C GLN A 326 0.89 12.88 -1.59
N PHE A 327 -0.18 12.67 -2.33
CA PHE A 327 -0.30 13.16 -3.71
C PHE A 327 -0.53 14.67 -3.80
N ARG A 328 -1.30 15.28 -2.88
CA ARG A 328 -1.40 16.75 -2.76
C ARG A 328 -0.05 17.37 -2.40
N LEU A 329 0.70 16.74 -1.47
CA LEU A 329 2.07 17.15 -1.14
C LEU A 329 3.00 17.06 -2.36
N ASP A 330 2.93 15.99 -3.17
CA ASP A 330 3.66 15.86 -4.43
C ASP A 330 3.31 16.97 -5.44
N GLN A 331 2.02 17.31 -5.58
CA GLN A 331 1.58 18.42 -6.45
C GLN A 331 2.13 19.77 -5.98
N VAL A 332 2.03 20.07 -4.68
CA VAL A 332 2.46 21.36 -4.09
C VAL A 332 3.98 21.51 -4.10
N LEU A 333 4.74 20.48 -3.72
CA LEU A 333 6.21 20.53 -3.77
C LEU A 333 6.72 20.68 -5.21
N LYS A 334 6.13 19.97 -6.18
CA LYS A 334 6.44 20.13 -7.60
C LYS A 334 6.13 21.55 -8.10
N ALA A 335 5.00 22.13 -7.69
CA ALA A 335 4.66 23.52 -8.04
C ALA A 335 5.64 24.54 -7.43
N ARG A 336 6.22 24.22 -6.26
CA ARG A 336 7.30 24.98 -5.61
C ARG A 336 8.71 24.64 -6.14
N GLY A 337 8.81 23.83 -7.20
CA GLY A 337 10.07 23.55 -7.91
C GLY A 337 10.85 22.31 -7.43
N GLU A 338 10.29 21.47 -6.55
CA GLU A 338 10.91 20.19 -6.18
C GLU A 338 11.06 19.29 -7.42
N LYS A 339 12.30 18.88 -7.71
CA LYS A 339 12.61 17.94 -8.78
C LYS A 339 12.34 16.52 -8.31
N ALA A 340 11.06 16.13 -8.34
CA ALA A 340 10.61 14.79 -7.95
C ALA A 340 11.48 13.68 -8.58
N ILE A 341 11.95 12.75 -7.74
CA ILE A 341 12.80 11.63 -8.18
C ILE A 341 12.05 10.76 -9.19
N THR A 342 12.60 10.64 -10.39
CA THR A 342 12.11 9.67 -11.39
C THR A 342 12.47 8.26 -10.94
N ILE A 343 11.52 7.57 -10.33
CA ILE A 343 11.62 6.13 -10.04
C ILE A 343 11.77 5.40 -11.38
N LYS A 344 12.90 4.73 -11.60
CA LYS A 344 13.12 3.92 -12.79
C LYS A 344 12.30 2.63 -12.68
N VAL A 345 11.13 2.61 -13.35
CA VAL A 345 10.29 1.41 -13.45
C VAL A 345 11.07 0.32 -14.19
N ALA A 346 11.50 -0.70 -13.45
CA ALA A 346 12.31 -1.80 -13.96
C ALA A 346 11.41 -2.83 -14.68
N LYS A 347 10.92 -2.46 -15.88
CA LYS A 347 9.94 -3.28 -16.64
C LYS A 347 10.41 -4.71 -16.91
N ASP A 348 11.71 -4.89 -17.12
CA ASP A 348 12.33 -6.16 -17.53
C ASP A 348 13.02 -6.89 -16.35
N ASN A 349 12.73 -6.51 -15.11
CA ASN A 349 13.30 -7.08 -13.90
C ASN A 349 12.52 -8.34 -13.44
N PRO A 350 13.12 -9.55 -13.48
CA PRO A 350 12.43 -10.78 -13.08
C PRO A 350 12.25 -10.94 -11.56
N PHE A 351 12.86 -10.07 -10.75
CA PHE A 351 12.79 -10.11 -9.28
C PHE A 351 11.74 -9.14 -8.68
N SER A 352 10.93 -8.51 -9.52
CA SER A 352 9.74 -7.78 -9.11
C SER A 352 8.59 -8.03 -10.08
N LYS A 353 7.36 -8.19 -9.56
CA LYS A 353 6.12 -8.21 -10.37
C LYS A 353 5.77 -6.83 -10.95
N GLY A 354 6.59 -5.83 -10.61
CA GLY A 354 6.50 -4.44 -11.02
C GLY A 354 5.64 -3.63 -10.06
N SER A 355 6.10 -2.40 -9.79
CA SER A 355 5.24 -1.31 -9.34
C SER A 355 4.92 -0.40 -10.51
N ALA A 356 3.72 0.18 -10.54
CA ALA A 356 3.35 1.19 -11.52
C ALA A 356 2.53 2.33 -10.88
N ARG A 357 2.69 3.53 -11.43
CA ARG A 357 1.77 4.65 -11.22
C ARG A 357 0.69 4.62 -12.30
N VAL A 358 -0.58 4.60 -11.91
CA VAL A 358 -1.69 4.84 -12.84
C VAL A 358 -1.67 6.30 -13.28
N ASP A 359 -1.95 6.57 -14.57
CA ASP A 359 -1.98 7.95 -15.05
C ASP A 359 -3.22 8.71 -14.55
N THR A 360 -2.99 9.65 -13.63
CA THR A 360 -4.00 10.53 -13.03
C THR A 360 -4.25 11.80 -13.86
N ARG A 361 -3.60 11.96 -15.02
CA ARG A 361 -3.73 13.15 -15.90
C ARG A 361 -4.88 12.96 -16.89
N PHE A 362 -6.11 13.10 -16.38
CA PHE A 362 -7.31 13.16 -17.21
C PHE A 362 -7.24 14.34 -18.21
N LYS A 363 -7.98 14.22 -19.31
CA LYS A 363 -8.20 15.29 -20.29
C LYS A 363 -9.69 15.44 -20.57
N VAL A 364 -10.15 16.66 -20.85
CA VAL A 364 -11.55 16.91 -21.23
C VAL A 364 -11.87 16.19 -22.53
N GLY A 365 -13.06 15.60 -22.62
CA GLY A 365 -13.50 14.80 -23.76
C GLY A 365 -13.17 13.31 -23.68
N GLU A 366 -12.22 12.89 -22.83
CA GLU A 366 -11.95 11.46 -22.58
C GLU A 366 -13.20 10.73 -22.06
N SER A 367 -13.36 9.44 -22.36
CA SER A 367 -14.55 8.69 -21.95
C SER A 367 -14.32 7.20 -21.74
N TRP A 368 -15.04 6.63 -20.78
CA TRP A 368 -15.07 5.19 -20.50
C TRP A 368 -16.51 4.68 -20.45
N SER A 369 -16.81 3.66 -21.27
CA SER A 369 -18.10 2.98 -21.36
C SER A 369 -18.04 1.66 -20.62
N TYR A 370 -19.12 1.33 -19.89
CA TYR A 370 -19.21 0.14 -19.06
C TYR A 370 -20.53 -0.60 -19.27
N ARG A 371 -20.51 -1.91 -18.98
CA ARG A 371 -21.71 -2.72 -18.68
C ARG A 371 -21.65 -3.21 -17.23
N GLU A 372 -22.82 -3.38 -16.63
CA GLU A 372 -22.98 -3.93 -15.28
C GLU A 372 -23.89 -5.17 -15.34
N ILE A 373 -23.46 -6.28 -14.73
CA ILE A 373 -24.07 -7.61 -14.88
C ILE A 373 -24.36 -8.19 -13.48
N ASP A 374 -25.56 -8.73 -13.26
CA ASP A 374 -25.85 -9.51 -12.06
C ASP A 374 -25.24 -10.93 -12.20
N LEU A 375 -24.32 -11.29 -11.31
CA LEU A 375 -23.55 -12.53 -11.40
C LEU A 375 -24.36 -13.79 -11.04
N PHE A 376 -25.56 -13.67 -10.48
CA PHE A 376 -26.44 -14.82 -10.22
C PHE A 376 -27.30 -15.16 -11.45
N THR A 377 -27.96 -14.16 -12.01
CA THR A 377 -28.92 -14.27 -13.12
C THR A 377 -28.27 -14.17 -14.50
N LYS A 378 -27.03 -13.67 -14.56
CA LYS A 378 -26.27 -13.34 -15.78
C LYS A 378 -26.92 -12.26 -16.66
N LEU A 379 -27.90 -11.52 -16.13
CA LEU A 379 -28.55 -10.41 -16.83
C LEU A 379 -27.66 -9.17 -16.80
N GLU A 380 -27.53 -8.51 -17.95
CA GLU A 380 -27.00 -7.15 -18.01
C GLU A 380 -28.03 -6.20 -17.40
N LEU A 381 -27.64 -5.49 -16.34
CA LEU A 381 -28.49 -4.58 -15.58
C LEU A 381 -28.58 -3.19 -16.22
N ARG A 382 -27.47 -2.74 -16.84
CA ARG A 382 -27.37 -1.50 -17.62
C ARG A 382 -26.03 -1.39 -18.34
N THR A 383 -25.99 -0.52 -19.34
CA THR A 383 -24.76 0.11 -19.85
C THR A 383 -24.75 1.61 -19.52
N PHE A 384 -23.57 2.21 -19.44
CA PHE A 384 -23.39 3.66 -19.26
C PHE A 384 -22.01 4.15 -19.73
N THR A 385 -21.92 5.42 -20.12
CA THR A 385 -20.66 6.09 -20.49
C THR A 385 -20.39 7.25 -19.54
N ASN A 386 -19.16 7.35 -19.04
CA ASN A 386 -18.66 8.52 -18.31
C ASN A 386 -17.69 9.28 -19.20
N ARG A 387 -18.04 10.49 -19.64
CA ARG A 387 -17.16 11.42 -20.39
C ARG A 387 -16.71 12.56 -19.50
N VAL A 388 -15.42 12.87 -19.47
CA VAL A 388 -14.85 14.01 -18.76
C VAL A 388 -15.37 15.31 -19.39
N SER A 389 -16.05 16.13 -18.59
CA SER A 389 -16.55 17.45 -18.99
C SER A 389 -15.72 18.60 -18.40
N GLU A 390 -15.13 18.41 -17.22
CA GLU A 390 -14.37 19.43 -16.48
C GLU A 390 -13.34 18.74 -15.58
N ILE A 391 -12.22 19.41 -15.31
CA ILE A 391 -11.14 18.97 -14.40
C ILE A 391 -10.71 20.18 -13.58
N THR A 392 -10.50 19.99 -12.27
CA THR A 392 -9.93 20.99 -11.36
C THR A 392 -8.60 20.48 -10.78
N ASP A 393 -7.94 21.26 -9.93
CA ASP A 393 -6.71 20.83 -9.23
C ASP A 393 -6.91 19.61 -8.29
N THR A 394 -8.16 19.26 -7.99
CA THR A 394 -8.55 18.23 -7.00
C THR A 394 -9.57 17.21 -7.55
N GLU A 395 -10.37 17.56 -8.57
CA GLU A 395 -11.52 16.77 -9.02
C GLU A 395 -11.53 16.51 -10.54
N VAL A 396 -12.17 15.40 -10.94
CA VAL A 396 -12.57 15.10 -12.31
C VAL A 396 -14.09 15.01 -12.37
N ARG A 397 -14.70 15.76 -13.29
CA ARG A 397 -16.15 15.90 -13.40
C ARG A 397 -16.61 15.32 -14.72
N PHE A 398 -17.52 14.36 -14.62
CA PHE A 398 -18.03 13.58 -15.74
C PHE A 398 -19.50 13.89 -16.02
N ASN A 399 -19.87 13.91 -17.30
CA ASN A 399 -21.24 14.11 -17.78
C ASN A 399 -21.91 15.36 -17.16
N GLY A 400 -21.20 16.49 -17.07
CA GLY A 400 -21.71 17.72 -16.45
C GLY A 400 -21.77 17.67 -14.92
N GLY A 401 -20.87 16.92 -14.27
CA GLY A 401 -20.84 16.79 -12.81
C GLY A 401 -21.93 15.87 -12.23
N VAL A 402 -22.53 15.00 -13.05
CA VAL A 402 -23.42 13.92 -12.60
C VAL A 402 -22.63 12.86 -11.81
N LEU A 403 -21.42 12.58 -12.27
CA LEU A 403 -20.37 11.85 -11.55
C LEU A 403 -19.21 12.82 -11.31
N VAL A 404 -18.68 12.84 -10.08
CA VAL A 404 -17.49 13.59 -9.69
C VAL A 404 -16.56 12.66 -8.92
N THR A 405 -15.28 12.69 -9.25
CA THR A 405 -14.24 11.93 -8.56
C THR A 405 -13.09 12.82 -8.16
N ASP A 406 -12.22 12.32 -7.28
CA ASP A 406 -10.87 12.87 -7.16
C ASP A 406 -10.02 12.54 -8.42
N LEU A 407 -8.76 12.97 -8.42
CA LEU A 407 -7.78 12.69 -9.48
C LEU A 407 -7.30 11.22 -9.54
N PHE A 408 -7.66 10.37 -8.56
CA PHE A 408 -7.45 8.91 -8.62
C PHE A 408 -8.66 8.16 -9.18
N GLY A 409 -9.80 8.84 -9.33
CA GLY A 409 -11.05 8.26 -9.79
C GLY A 409 -11.98 7.76 -8.68
N ASN A 410 -11.70 8.05 -7.41
CA ASN A 410 -12.56 7.73 -6.28
C ASN A 410 -13.83 8.58 -6.27
N PHE A 411 -14.97 8.00 -5.90
CA PHE A 411 -16.24 8.74 -5.89
C PHE A 411 -16.24 9.85 -4.83
N ILE A 412 -16.54 11.07 -5.27
CA ILE A 412 -16.99 12.20 -4.44
C ILE A 412 -18.51 12.31 -4.56
N LYS A 413 -19.03 12.21 -5.80
CA LYS A 413 -20.46 12.20 -6.14
C LYS A 413 -20.74 11.18 -7.24
N ARG A 414 -21.83 10.41 -7.17
CA ARG A 414 -22.25 9.51 -8.27
C ARG A 414 -23.77 9.50 -8.49
N PRO A 415 -24.27 9.24 -9.71
CA PRO A 415 -25.71 9.12 -9.97
C PRO A 415 -26.35 7.98 -9.14
N PRO A 416 -27.59 8.13 -8.65
CA PRO A 416 -28.53 9.24 -8.88
C PRO A 416 -28.33 10.49 -7.99
N GLY A 417 -27.18 10.66 -7.33
CA GLY A 417 -26.87 11.83 -6.47
C GLY A 417 -26.28 11.47 -5.10
N TRP A 418 -25.68 10.29 -4.97
CA TRP A 418 -24.98 9.90 -3.75
C TRP A 418 -23.70 10.72 -3.58
N GLN A 419 -23.34 11.05 -2.34
CA GLN A 419 -22.12 11.77 -1.96
C GLN A 419 -21.24 10.92 -1.03
N TYR A 420 -19.93 11.19 -1.01
CA TYR A 420 -18.93 10.38 -0.30
C TYR A 420 -17.87 11.28 0.34
N THR A 421 -17.66 11.15 1.66
CA THR A 421 -16.60 11.91 2.37
C THR A 421 -15.25 11.19 2.27
N GLY A 422 -14.49 11.49 1.20
CA GLY A 422 -13.09 11.07 1.06
C GLY A 422 -12.84 9.57 0.92
N ALA A 423 -13.70 8.84 0.21
CA ALA A 423 -13.48 7.42 -0.06
C ALA A 423 -12.20 7.20 -0.89
N GLN A 424 -11.41 6.17 -0.57
CA GLN A 424 -10.11 5.87 -1.19
C GLN A 424 -10.06 4.40 -1.67
N PHE A 425 -10.90 4.08 -2.66
CA PHE A 425 -10.94 2.79 -3.36
C PHE A 425 -9.73 2.57 -4.28
N PHE A 426 -9.19 3.66 -4.81
CA PHE A 426 -8.10 3.75 -5.78
C PHE A 426 -7.02 4.67 -5.25
N ILE A 427 -5.78 4.38 -5.64
CA ILE A 427 -4.54 5.05 -5.25
C ILE A 427 -3.69 5.31 -6.51
N GLN A 428 -2.64 6.14 -6.45
CA GLN A 428 -1.77 6.34 -7.61
C GLN A 428 -0.80 5.16 -7.83
N GLU A 429 -0.15 4.68 -6.77
CA GLU A 429 0.90 3.66 -6.85
C GLU A 429 0.41 2.27 -6.48
N TYR A 430 0.47 1.33 -7.44
CA TYR A 430 0.22 -0.09 -7.23
C TYR A 430 1.53 -0.87 -7.27
N ALA A 431 1.68 -1.79 -6.32
CA ALA A 431 2.75 -2.78 -6.23
C ALA A 431 2.17 -4.01 -5.52
N VAL A 432 2.56 -5.23 -5.93
CA VAL A 432 2.07 -6.45 -5.27
C VAL A 432 2.48 -6.45 -3.79
N GLY A 433 1.56 -6.83 -2.92
CA GLY A 433 1.73 -6.75 -1.46
C GLY A 433 1.21 -5.46 -0.83
N LYS A 434 1.17 -4.32 -1.56
CA LYS A 434 0.74 -3.02 -1.00
C LYS A 434 -0.68 -3.10 -0.42
N ARG A 435 -0.84 -2.50 0.76
CA ARG A 435 -2.10 -2.42 1.53
C ARG A 435 -2.45 -0.97 1.84
N TRP A 436 -3.74 -0.68 1.93
CA TRP A 436 -4.28 0.56 2.47
C TRP A 436 -5.68 0.29 3.02
N SER A 437 -6.24 1.24 3.77
CA SER A 437 -7.62 1.17 4.25
C SER A 437 -8.32 2.50 4.04
N THR A 438 -9.63 2.46 3.83
CA THR A 438 -10.46 3.66 3.70
C THR A 438 -11.72 3.52 4.53
N ARG A 439 -12.12 4.61 5.18
CA ARG A 439 -13.40 4.76 5.87
C ARG A 439 -14.03 6.03 5.32
N PHE A 440 -15.31 6.00 5.05
CA PHE A 440 -16.04 7.13 4.46
C PHE A 440 -17.53 7.05 4.80
N ARG A 441 -18.18 8.21 4.82
CA ARG A 441 -19.62 8.34 5.01
C ARG A 441 -20.28 8.52 3.65
N ALA A 442 -21.09 7.55 3.24
CA ALA A 442 -21.86 7.59 2.01
C ALA A 442 -23.26 8.15 2.29
N VAL A 443 -23.60 9.28 1.67
CA VAL A 443 -24.89 9.96 1.83
C VAL A 443 -25.74 9.75 0.57
N THR A 444 -26.99 9.34 0.77
CA THR A 444 -27.96 9.12 -0.31
C THR A 444 -28.63 10.44 -0.76
N PRO A 445 -29.25 10.49 -1.96
CA PRO A 445 -30.05 11.64 -2.40
C PRO A 445 -31.21 12.04 -1.47
N HIS A 446 -31.59 11.16 -0.53
CA HIS A 446 -32.66 11.37 0.43
C HIS A 446 -32.13 11.61 1.87
N GLY A 447 -30.87 12.03 2.00
CA GLY A 447 -30.26 12.43 3.28
C GLY A 447 -29.83 11.28 4.21
N PHE A 448 -30.26 10.05 3.98
CA PHE A 448 -29.77 8.89 4.76
C PHE A 448 -28.26 8.70 4.54
N SER A 449 -27.50 8.66 5.63
CA SER A 449 -26.05 8.45 5.67
C SER A 449 -25.68 7.04 6.15
N SER A 450 -24.55 6.52 5.67
CA SER A 450 -24.07 5.17 5.92
C SER A 450 -22.54 5.19 5.97
N ASP A 451 -21.95 4.91 7.13
CA ASP A 451 -20.50 4.71 7.22
C ASP A 451 -20.13 3.37 6.62
N MET A 452 -19.04 3.36 5.85
CA MET A 452 -18.44 2.19 5.24
C MET A 452 -16.93 2.20 5.45
N GLU A 453 -16.36 1.02 5.59
CA GLU A 453 -14.93 0.83 5.79
C GLU A 453 -14.46 -0.38 4.97
N PHE A 454 -13.28 -0.26 4.33
CA PHE A 454 -12.65 -1.30 3.52
C PHE A 454 -11.14 -1.35 3.78
N ASP A 455 -10.61 -2.56 3.90
CA ASP A 455 -9.19 -2.88 3.80
C ASP A 455 -8.89 -3.44 2.42
N PHE A 456 -7.86 -2.91 1.75
CA PHE A 456 -7.43 -3.30 0.42
C PHE A 456 -6.03 -3.93 0.41
N ARG A 457 -5.81 -4.88 -0.51
CA ARG A 457 -4.49 -5.45 -0.82
C ARG A 457 -4.35 -5.66 -2.32
N VAL A 458 -3.22 -5.26 -2.90
CA VAL A 458 -2.80 -5.70 -4.23
C VAL A 458 -2.30 -7.13 -4.13
N VAL A 459 -3.11 -8.10 -4.57
CA VAL A 459 -2.80 -9.53 -4.39
C VAL A 459 -1.92 -10.10 -5.50
N GLY A 460 -1.90 -9.46 -6.67
CA GLY A 460 -1.10 -9.92 -7.79
C GLY A 460 -1.25 -9.04 -9.03
N ARG A 461 -0.66 -9.53 -10.12
CA ARG A 461 -0.77 -8.99 -11.47
C ARG A 461 -1.08 -10.15 -12.41
N GLU A 462 -2.03 -9.95 -13.31
CA GLU A 462 -2.58 -10.96 -14.20
C GLU A 462 -3.15 -10.32 -15.47
N GLN A 463 -3.41 -11.14 -16.50
CA GLN A 463 -4.14 -10.69 -17.68
C GLN A 463 -5.63 -10.82 -17.46
N ILE A 464 -6.37 -9.76 -17.79
CA ILE A 464 -7.83 -9.76 -17.82
C ILE A 464 -8.33 -9.38 -19.20
N THR A 465 -9.28 -10.17 -19.71
CA THR A 465 -10.06 -9.85 -20.91
C THR A 465 -11.40 -9.25 -20.50
N VAL A 466 -11.72 -8.10 -21.08
CA VAL A 466 -13.02 -7.41 -21.01
C VAL A 466 -13.46 -7.06 -22.44
N PRO A 467 -14.72 -6.63 -22.70
CA PRO A 467 -15.13 -6.32 -24.07
C PRO A 467 -14.33 -5.20 -24.75
N ALA A 468 -13.66 -4.33 -23.97
CA ALA A 468 -12.71 -3.33 -24.49
C ALA A 468 -11.32 -3.88 -24.88
N GLY A 469 -11.01 -5.16 -24.63
CA GLY A 469 -9.71 -5.79 -24.96
C GLY A 469 -9.12 -6.64 -23.84
N THR A 470 -7.90 -7.13 -24.05
CA THR A 470 -7.10 -7.86 -23.06
C THR A 470 -6.00 -6.95 -22.50
N PHE A 471 -5.84 -6.93 -21.18
CA PHE A 471 -4.94 -6.02 -20.48
C PHE A 471 -4.12 -6.72 -19.40
N GLU A 472 -2.85 -6.32 -19.28
CA GLU A 472 -2.05 -6.54 -18.07
C GLU A 472 -2.56 -5.63 -16.94
N ALA A 473 -2.99 -6.23 -15.83
CA ALA A 473 -3.65 -5.51 -14.74
C ALA A 473 -3.20 -5.98 -13.35
N PHE A 474 -3.16 -5.06 -12.39
CA PHE A 474 -3.11 -5.39 -10.97
C PHE A 474 -4.48 -5.87 -10.52
N ARG A 475 -4.53 -7.05 -9.88
CA ARG A 475 -5.72 -7.54 -9.18
C ARG A 475 -5.68 -7.06 -7.74
N VAL A 476 -6.71 -6.34 -7.34
CA VAL A 476 -6.88 -5.78 -5.99
C VAL A 476 -8.08 -6.46 -5.34
N GLU A 477 -7.92 -6.92 -4.10
CA GLU A 477 -9.02 -7.37 -3.26
C GLU A 477 -9.31 -6.34 -2.17
N GLY A 478 -10.59 -6.07 -1.94
CA GLY A 478 -11.09 -5.24 -0.85
C GLY A 478 -12.11 -5.99 -0.02
N ASN A 479 -11.93 -6.03 1.30
CA ASN A 479 -12.90 -6.59 2.24
C ASN A 479 -13.30 -5.52 3.25
N GLY A 480 -14.57 -5.48 3.66
CA GLY A 480 -15.07 -4.37 4.44
C GLY A 480 -16.47 -4.57 5.01
N TRP A 481 -17.03 -3.50 5.55
CA TRP A 481 -18.37 -3.44 6.12
C TRP A 481 -19.06 -2.11 5.83
N GLY A 482 -20.38 -2.09 5.96
CA GLY A 482 -21.16 -0.84 5.93
C GLY A 482 -22.37 -0.90 6.86
N ARG A 483 -22.63 0.19 7.59
CA ARG A 483 -23.82 0.35 8.45
C ARG A 483 -25.07 0.56 7.60
N ALA A 484 -26.07 -0.30 7.72
CA ALA A 484 -27.37 -0.14 7.06
C ALA A 484 -28.51 -0.08 8.11
N PRO A 485 -29.73 0.41 7.77
CA PRO A 485 -30.84 0.53 8.73
C PRO A 485 -31.34 -0.79 9.35
N ARG A 486 -30.83 -1.94 8.89
CA ARG A 486 -31.13 -3.28 9.38
C ARG A 486 -29.86 -4.00 9.85
N GLY A 487 -28.92 -3.25 10.41
CA GLY A 487 -27.61 -3.72 10.88
C GLY A 487 -26.52 -3.72 9.81
N THR A 488 -25.32 -4.15 10.22
CA THR A 488 -24.12 -4.15 9.39
C THR A 488 -24.21 -5.17 8.24
N VAL A 489 -23.76 -4.77 7.05
CA VAL A 489 -23.55 -5.67 5.92
C VAL A 489 -22.05 -5.86 5.66
N LYS A 490 -21.63 -7.10 5.35
CA LYS A 490 -20.28 -7.37 4.84
C LYS A 490 -20.20 -6.89 3.40
N LEU A 491 -19.12 -6.21 3.06
CA LEU A 491 -18.77 -5.75 1.73
C LEU A 491 -17.54 -6.54 1.25
N GLN A 492 -17.56 -7.01 0.01
CA GLN A 492 -16.39 -7.59 -0.65
C GLN A 492 -16.32 -7.01 -2.07
N THR A 493 -15.12 -6.69 -2.52
CA THR A 493 -14.86 -6.21 -3.88
C THR A 493 -13.57 -6.83 -4.41
N VAL A 494 -13.55 -7.13 -5.70
CA VAL A 494 -12.33 -7.45 -6.46
C VAL A 494 -12.31 -6.50 -7.64
N TYR A 495 -11.20 -5.84 -7.92
CA TYR A 495 -11.08 -5.01 -9.11
C TYR A 495 -9.74 -5.17 -9.82
N TRP A 496 -9.75 -4.86 -11.11
CA TRP A 496 -8.60 -4.94 -11.99
C TRP A 496 -8.31 -3.55 -12.57
N ILE A 497 -7.08 -3.08 -12.40
CA ILE A 497 -6.62 -1.78 -12.90
C ILE A 497 -5.29 -1.93 -13.63
N SER A 498 -5.16 -1.28 -14.78
CA SER A 498 -3.89 -1.20 -15.53
C SER A 498 -3.29 0.18 -15.38
N ALA A 499 -1.97 0.31 -15.45
CA ALA A 499 -1.31 1.61 -15.46
C ALA A 499 -1.68 2.43 -16.70
N ASP A 500 -1.93 1.73 -17.81
CA ASP A 500 -2.18 2.31 -19.13
C ASP A 500 -3.64 2.73 -19.35
N VAL A 501 -4.55 2.47 -18.40
CA VAL A 501 -5.97 2.89 -18.48
C VAL A 501 -6.36 3.61 -17.19
N LYS A 502 -6.71 4.89 -17.29
CA LYS A 502 -6.97 5.82 -16.16
C LYS A 502 -8.19 5.47 -15.28
N ARG A 503 -8.80 4.30 -15.49
CA ARG A 503 -10.03 3.84 -14.84
C ARG A 503 -10.00 2.31 -14.71
N VAL A 504 -10.80 1.79 -13.77
CA VAL A 504 -10.99 0.35 -13.56
C VAL A 504 -11.41 -0.38 -14.84
N LEU A 505 -10.82 -1.55 -15.10
CA LEU A 505 -11.11 -2.40 -16.26
C LEU A 505 -12.33 -3.29 -16.00
N ALA A 506 -12.35 -3.93 -14.82
CA ALA A 506 -13.49 -4.66 -14.31
C ALA A 506 -13.52 -4.58 -12.78
N SER A 507 -14.70 -4.75 -12.19
CA SER A 507 -14.84 -4.95 -10.74
C SER A 507 -16.02 -5.83 -10.40
N GLU A 508 -15.83 -6.79 -9.51
CA GLU A 508 -16.90 -7.61 -8.92
C GLU A 508 -17.18 -7.11 -7.51
N THR A 509 -18.46 -6.86 -7.19
CA THR A 509 -18.88 -6.40 -5.87
C THR A 509 -19.95 -7.30 -5.30
N LYS A 510 -19.76 -7.72 -4.05
CA LYS A 510 -20.65 -8.63 -3.33
C LYS A 510 -20.98 -8.02 -1.96
N ARG A 511 -22.26 -7.92 -1.64
CA ARG A 511 -22.70 -7.52 -0.29
C ARG A 511 -23.53 -8.65 0.31
N SER A 512 -23.35 -8.92 1.59
CA SER A 512 -24.15 -9.90 2.32
C SER A 512 -24.50 -9.39 3.72
N HIS A 513 -25.59 -9.92 4.28
CA HIS A 513 -25.78 -9.86 5.72
C HIS A 513 -24.67 -10.63 6.45
N THR A 514 -24.54 -10.37 7.75
CA THR A 514 -23.60 -11.09 8.64
C THR A 514 -23.86 -12.60 8.69
N ASN A 515 -25.10 -13.05 8.52
CA ASN A 515 -25.49 -14.46 8.41
C ASN A 515 -25.18 -15.10 7.04
N GLY A 516 -24.38 -14.45 6.19
CA GLY A 516 -23.95 -14.97 4.88
C GLY A 516 -24.97 -14.81 3.75
N LYS A 517 -26.23 -14.43 4.02
CA LYS A 517 -27.24 -14.20 2.98
C LYS A 517 -26.81 -13.05 2.06
N VAL A 518 -26.53 -13.35 0.79
CA VAL A 518 -26.11 -12.37 -0.21
C VAL A 518 -27.28 -11.46 -0.59
N LEU A 519 -26.97 -10.17 -0.76
CA LEU A 519 -27.91 -9.10 -1.12
C LEU A 519 -27.79 -8.71 -2.61
N ASN A 520 -26.57 -8.65 -3.11
CA ASN A 520 -26.23 -8.45 -4.52
C ASN A 520 -24.86 -9.10 -4.80
N ASN A 521 -24.64 -9.44 -6.07
CA ASN A 521 -23.33 -9.86 -6.59
C ASN A 521 -23.25 -9.31 -8.02
N GLU A 522 -22.63 -8.15 -8.20
CA GLU A 522 -22.74 -7.30 -9.40
C GLU A 522 -21.32 -7.08 -9.98
N ARG A 523 -21.13 -7.38 -11.28
CA ARG A 523 -19.85 -7.23 -12.01
C ARG A 523 -19.94 -6.09 -13.02
N LEU A 524 -18.98 -5.18 -12.94
CA LEU A 524 -18.76 -4.10 -13.90
C LEU A 524 -17.65 -4.49 -14.87
N GLU A 525 -17.80 -4.20 -16.16
CA GLU A 525 -16.76 -4.41 -17.19
C GLU A 525 -16.66 -3.23 -18.16
N LEU A 526 -15.44 -2.82 -18.49
CA LEU A 526 -15.14 -1.80 -19.50
C LEU A 526 -15.45 -2.35 -20.90
N THR A 527 -16.34 -1.66 -21.62
CA THR A 527 -16.78 -2.06 -22.97
C THR A 527 -16.14 -1.24 -24.09
N ALA A 528 -15.79 0.01 -23.83
CA ALA A 528 -15.01 0.87 -24.73
C ALA A 528 -14.38 2.02 -23.94
N TYR A 529 -13.33 2.64 -24.47
CA TYR A 529 -12.77 3.87 -23.90
C TYR A 529 -12.14 4.76 -24.98
N THR A 530 -11.85 6.01 -24.60
CA THR A 530 -11.15 7.00 -25.41
C THR A 530 -10.32 7.86 -24.46
N GLN A 531 -9.00 7.84 -24.65
CA GLN A 531 -8.03 8.61 -23.86
C GLN A 531 -6.97 9.20 -24.79
N PHE A 532 -6.32 10.29 -24.36
CA PHE A 532 -5.37 11.07 -25.16
C PHE A 532 -4.07 11.36 -24.40
#